data_AF-A0A284S9S4-F1
#
_entry.id   AF-A0A284S9S4-F1
#
_cell.length_a   1.000
_cell.length_b   1.000
_cell.length_c   1.000
_cell.angle_alpha   90.00
_cell.angle_beta   90.00
_cell.angle_gamma   90.00
#
_symmetry.space_group_name_H-M   'P 1'
#
loop_
_entity.id
_entity.type
_entity.pdbx_description
1 polymer ?
#
loop_
_entity_poly.entity_id
_entity_poly.type
_entity_poly.pdbx_seq_one_letter_code
_entity_poly.pdbx_strand_id
1 'polypeptide(L)'
;MSNPTDVAVLVARANEAIQAADTLWEHKVELETLVKQCKAVCAIGAELVEKHRPSVIGNAKNEDVVFRIKQVFERIQSDHSTVPTFKDYHTVRTFTGIIHSERDKRAAAVAAAIAVVTTPAESTPTKTTVTSGKPKASKAVTCQTKSPPR
;
A
#
# COMPACT_ATOMS: atom_id res chain seq x y z
N MET A 1 -6.60 -16.45 12.87
CA MET A 1 -7.35 -15.65 11.88
C MET A 1 -8.31 -14.76 12.65
N SER A 2 -8.42 -13.48 12.28
CA SER A 2 -9.38 -12.56 12.88
C SER A 2 -10.80 -12.95 12.48
N ASN A 3 -11.75 -12.86 13.42
CA ASN A 3 -13.17 -13.06 13.14
C ASN A 3 -13.71 -11.87 12.31
N PRO A 4 -14.26 -12.10 11.10
CA PRO A 4 -14.79 -11.03 10.26
C PRO A 4 -15.89 -10.19 10.95
N THR A 5 -16.70 -10.81 11.80
CA THR A 5 -17.76 -10.14 12.56
C THR A 5 -17.16 -9.16 13.56
N ASP A 6 -16.11 -9.55 14.27
CA ASP A 6 -15.45 -8.69 15.27
C ASP A 6 -14.81 -7.46 14.60
N VAL A 7 -14.19 -7.67 13.42
CA VAL A 7 -13.65 -6.56 12.62
C VAL A 7 -14.74 -5.61 12.17
N ALA A 8 -15.88 -6.12 11.68
CA ALA A 8 -17.01 -5.30 11.25
C ALA A 8 -17.59 -4.47 12.41
N VAL A 9 -17.72 -5.07 13.60
CA VAL A 9 -18.17 -4.38 14.81
C VAL A 9 -17.21 -3.26 15.21
N LEU A 10 -15.90 -3.52 15.20
CA LEU A 10 -14.89 -2.50 15.52
C LEU A 10 -14.88 -1.36 14.50
N VAL A 11 -15.04 -1.68 13.20
CA VAL A 11 -15.16 -0.69 12.14
C VAL A 11 -16.41 0.17 12.30
N ALA A 12 -17.56 -0.42 12.65
CA ALA A 12 -18.78 0.33 12.93
C ALA A 12 -18.59 1.29 14.12
N ARG A 13 -18.05 0.77 15.24
CA ARG A 13 -17.74 1.59 16.43
C ARG A 13 -16.76 2.72 16.14
N ALA A 14 -15.74 2.46 15.33
CA ALA A 14 -14.78 3.48 14.92
C ALA A 14 -15.48 4.61 14.16
N ASN A 15 -16.37 4.27 13.21
CA ASN A 15 -17.11 5.26 12.44
C ASN A 15 -18.03 6.11 13.31
N GLU A 16 -18.78 5.49 14.22
CA GLU A 16 -19.63 6.21 15.17
C GLU A 16 -18.79 7.14 16.07
N ALA A 17 -17.67 6.64 16.58
CA ALA A 17 -16.80 7.41 17.46
C ALA A 17 -16.13 8.60 16.73
N ILE A 18 -15.75 8.42 15.47
CA ILE A 18 -15.26 9.50 14.60
C ILE A 18 -16.35 10.56 14.41
N GLN A 19 -17.57 10.14 14.06
CA GLN A 19 -18.68 11.07 13.84
C GLN A 19 -19.03 11.84 15.12
N ALA A 20 -19.00 11.18 16.27
CA ALA A 20 -19.17 11.84 17.56
C ALA A 20 -18.05 12.86 17.81
N ALA A 21 -16.79 12.52 17.55
CA ALA A 21 -15.66 13.45 17.69
C ALA A 21 -15.81 14.67 16.77
N ASP A 22 -16.17 14.47 15.50
CA ASP A 22 -16.43 15.54 14.54
C ASP A 22 -17.59 16.43 15.00
N THR A 23 -18.67 15.85 15.52
CA THR A 23 -19.82 16.60 16.03
C THR A 23 -19.46 17.45 17.26
N LEU A 24 -18.67 16.89 18.18
CA LEU A 24 -18.18 17.61 19.36
C LEU A 24 -17.26 18.77 18.94
N TRP A 25 -16.41 18.52 17.96
CA TRP A 25 -15.53 19.53 17.38
C TRP A 25 -16.29 20.72 16.80
N GLU A 26 -17.27 20.47 15.93
CA GLU A 26 -18.08 21.51 15.29
C GLU A 26 -18.89 22.34 16.30
N HIS A 27 -19.41 21.69 17.35
CA HIS A 27 -20.15 22.38 18.40
C HIS A 27 -19.26 23.13 19.41
N LYS A 28 -17.93 23.12 19.24
CA LYS A 28 -16.98 23.79 20.14
C LYS A 28 -17.22 23.42 21.62
N VAL A 29 -17.52 22.14 21.88
CA VAL A 29 -17.74 21.65 23.24
C VAL A 29 -16.47 21.80 24.08
N GLU A 30 -16.62 21.62 25.39
CA GLU A 30 -15.49 21.66 26.31
C GLU A 30 -14.36 20.70 25.88
N LEU A 31 -13.12 21.23 25.86
CA LEU A 31 -11.93 20.52 25.41
C LEU A 31 -11.75 19.16 26.11
N GLU A 32 -12.09 19.06 27.39
CA GLU A 32 -11.99 17.79 28.13
C GLU A 32 -12.88 16.69 27.51
N THR A 33 -14.09 17.04 27.08
CA THR A 33 -15.04 16.11 26.47
C THR A 33 -14.55 15.64 25.10
N LEU A 34 -14.05 16.58 24.30
CA LEU A 34 -13.44 16.29 23.01
C LEU A 34 -12.23 15.35 23.17
N VAL A 35 -11.34 15.64 24.13
CA VAL A 35 -10.17 14.81 24.43
C VAL A 35 -10.57 13.39 24.87
N LYS A 36 -11.60 13.25 25.71
CA LYS A 36 -12.13 11.92 26.11
C LYS A 36 -12.67 11.15 24.91
N GLN A 37 -13.44 11.80 24.05
CA GLN A 37 -13.98 11.16 22.85
C GLN A 37 -12.84 10.70 21.94
N CYS A 38 -11.83 11.53 21.75
CA CYS A 38 -10.71 11.15 20.91
C CYS A 38 -9.93 10.00 21.52
N LYS A 39 -9.62 9.99 22.82
CA LYS A 39 -9.04 8.79 23.47
C LYS A 39 -9.79 7.50 23.10
N ALA A 40 -11.12 7.52 23.10
CA ALA A 40 -11.92 6.36 22.71
C ALA A 40 -11.72 5.99 21.23
N VAL A 41 -11.72 6.96 20.31
CA VAL A 41 -11.40 6.75 18.88
C VAL A 41 -10.00 6.13 18.72
N CYS A 42 -9.01 6.59 19.50
CA CYS A 42 -7.65 6.04 19.51
C CYS A 42 -7.63 4.58 19.94
N ALA A 43 -8.28 4.26 21.05
CA ALA A 43 -8.31 2.91 21.61
C ALA A 43 -8.93 1.92 20.63
N ILE A 44 -10.03 2.30 19.95
CA ILE A 44 -10.64 1.48 18.91
C ILE A 44 -9.67 1.29 17.73
N GLY A 45 -8.96 2.35 17.32
CA GLY A 45 -7.94 2.27 16.28
C GLY A 45 -6.78 1.35 16.64
N ALA A 46 -6.24 1.47 17.86
CA ALA A 46 -5.20 0.60 18.36
C ALA A 46 -5.66 -0.86 18.40
N GLU A 47 -6.88 -1.13 18.87
CA GLU A 47 -7.44 -2.48 18.86
C GLU A 47 -7.57 -3.06 17.44
N LEU A 48 -8.11 -2.27 16.51
CA LEU A 48 -8.26 -2.66 15.11
C LEU A 48 -6.90 -3.02 14.50
N VAL A 49 -5.88 -2.24 14.82
CA VAL A 49 -4.51 -2.42 14.33
C VAL A 49 -3.81 -3.60 14.99
N GLU A 50 -3.85 -3.73 16.31
CA GLU A 50 -3.08 -4.74 17.04
C GLU A 50 -3.68 -6.13 16.88
N LYS A 51 -5.01 -6.25 16.93
CA LYS A 51 -5.70 -7.56 16.88
C LYS A 51 -6.08 -7.98 15.47
N HIS A 52 -6.27 -7.02 14.55
CA HIS A 52 -6.87 -7.29 13.24
C HIS A 52 -6.03 -6.78 12.06
N ARG A 53 -4.73 -6.52 12.25
CA ARG A 53 -3.80 -6.07 11.19
C ARG A 53 -3.98 -6.77 9.83
N PRO A 54 -4.03 -8.11 9.71
CA PRO A 54 -4.18 -8.77 8.42
C PRO A 54 -5.53 -8.52 7.74
N SER A 55 -6.57 -8.22 8.53
CA SER A 55 -7.91 -7.91 8.03
C SER A 55 -8.08 -6.43 7.67
N VAL A 56 -7.19 -5.56 8.15
CA VAL A 56 -7.15 -4.15 7.78
C VAL A 56 -6.37 -3.96 6.49
N ILE A 57 -5.14 -4.48 6.41
CA ILE A 57 -4.26 -4.29 5.25
C ILE A 57 -4.86 -4.97 4.01
N GLY A 58 -4.98 -4.23 2.92
CA GLY A 58 -5.55 -4.71 1.66
C GLY A 58 -7.07 -4.56 1.57
N ASN A 59 -7.75 -4.19 2.66
CA ASN A 59 -9.15 -3.80 2.62
C ASN A 59 -9.27 -2.28 2.62
N ALA A 60 -9.66 -1.70 1.48
CA ALA A 60 -9.73 -0.25 1.30
C ALA A 60 -10.63 0.46 2.33
N LYS A 61 -11.75 -0.15 2.73
CA LYS A 61 -12.68 0.43 3.72
C LYS A 61 -12.07 0.45 5.12
N ASN A 62 -11.40 -0.64 5.50
CA ASN A 62 -10.78 -0.73 6.82
C ASN A 62 -9.55 0.17 6.91
N GLU A 63 -8.75 0.25 5.83
CA GLU A 63 -7.64 1.19 5.74
C GLU A 63 -8.11 2.65 5.87
N ASP A 64 -9.20 3.03 5.18
CA ASP A 64 -9.79 4.37 5.27
C ASP A 64 -10.19 4.76 6.71
N VAL A 65 -10.80 3.83 7.44
CA VAL A 65 -11.17 4.06 8.85
C VAL A 65 -9.94 4.38 9.68
N VAL A 66 -8.83 3.65 9.52
CA VAL A 66 -7.58 3.94 10.24
C VAL A 66 -7.02 5.31 9.85
N PHE A 67 -7.10 5.71 8.58
CA PHE A 67 -6.72 7.06 8.15
C PHE A 67 -7.58 8.15 8.79
N ARG A 68 -8.89 7.95 8.84
CA ARG A 68 -9.82 8.90 9.45
C ARG A 68 -9.59 9.01 10.96
N ILE A 69 -9.33 7.90 11.65
CA ILE A 69 -8.90 7.90 13.05
C ILE A 69 -7.68 8.81 13.22
N LYS A 70 -6.61 8.62 12.42
CA LYS A 70 -5.41 9.47 12.48
C LYS A 70 -5.75 10.96 12.29
N GLN A 71 -6.58 11.29 11.31
CA GLN A 71 -6.95 12.67 10.99
C GLN A 71 -7.69 13.37 12.14
N VAL A 72 -8.58 12.67 12.87
CA VAL A 72 -9.27 13.23 14.04
C VAL A 72 -8.25 13.72 15.08
N PHE A 73 -7.15 12.99 15.29
CA PHE A 73 -6.09 13.41 16.22
C PHE A 73 -5.26 14.56 15.71
N GLU A 74 -4.89 14.54 14.43
CA GLU A 74 -4.11 15.62 13.83
C GLU A 74 -4.86 16.96 13.91
N ARG A 75 -6.19 16.93 13.74
CA ARG A 75 -7.04 18.13 13.91
C ARG A 75 -6.97 18.69 15.33
N ILE A 76 -7.03 17.83 16.34
CA ILE A 76 -7.03 18.26 17.75
C ILE A 76 -5.64 18.72 18.19
N GLN A 77 -4.58 18.04 17.75
CA GLN A 77 -3.22 18.48 18.05
C GLN A 77 -2.88 19.82 17.40
N SER A 78 -3.39 20.08 16.19
CA SER A 78 -3.26 21.38 15.51
C SER A 78 -3.81 22.51 16.37
N ASP A 79 -5.01 22.33 16.90
CA ASP A 79 -5.75 23.43 17.53
C ASP A 79 -5.52 23.51 19.04
N HIS A 80 -5.06 22.41 19.65
CA HIS A 80 -4.82 22.28 21.08
C HIS A 80 -3.49 21.58 21.35
N SER A 81 -2.37 22.25 21.03
CA SER A 81 -0.99 21.72 21.15
C SER A 81 -0.60 21.12 22.51
N THR A 82 -1.38 21.33 23.59
CA THR A 82 -1.16 20.76 24.92
C THR A 82 -1.88 19.43 25.17
N VAL A 83 -2.60 18.90 24.17
CA VAL A 83 -3.34 17.64 24.26
C VAL A 83 -2.37 16.46 24.49
N PRO A 84 -2.70 15.52 25.39
CA PRO A 84 -1.74 14.55 25.88
C PRO A 84 -1.20 13.61 24.79
N THR A 85 0.05 13.20 24.96
CA THR A 85 0.72 12.12 24.23
C THR A 85 -0.06 10.81 24.42
N PHE A 86 -1.08 10.58 23.58
CA PHE A 86 -1.83 9.34 23.59
C PHE A 86 -0.93 8.21 23.09
N LYS A 87 -0.70 7.21 23.92
CA LYS A 87 0.07 6.01 23.53
C LYS A 87 -0.54 5.35 22.29
N ASP A 88 -1.87 5.23 22.27
CA ASP A 88 -2.62 4.61 21.18
C ASP A 88 -2.48 5.39 19.86
N TYR A 89 -2.24 6.70 19.91
CA TYR A 89 -2.00 7.51 18.71
C TYR A 89 -0.69 7.10 18.03
N HIS A 90 0.35 6.80 18.80
CA HIS A 90 1.61 6.32 18.22
C HIS A 90 1.42 4.99 17.49
N THR A 91 0.59 4.09 18.03
CA THR A 91 0.22 2.82 17.37
C THR A 91 -0.50 3.08 16.05
N VAL A 92 -1.54 3.91 16.06
CA VAL A 92 -2.31 4.27 14.85
C VAL A 92 -1.42 4.96 13.80
N ARG A 93 -0.59 5.92 14.22
CA ARG A 93 0.33 6.68 13.35
C ARG A 93 1.37 5.77 12.69
N THR A 94 1.96 4.86 13.46
CA THR A 94 2.92 3.90 12.93
C THR A 94 2.25 2.97 11.92
N PHE A 95 1.03 2.53 12.22
CA PHE A 95 0.30 1.63 11.35
C PHE A 95 -0.19 2.27 10.06
N THR A 96 -0.61 3.53 10.08
CA THR A 96 -0.92 4.27 8.84
C THR A 96 0.30 4.37 7.94
N GLY A 97 1.51 4.54 8.50
CA GLY A 97 2.75 4.46 7.73
C GLY A 97 2.97 3.09 7.07
N ILE A 98 2.65 2.00 7.78
CA ILE A 98 2.66 0.64 7.23
C ILE A 98 1.66 0.50 6.08
N ILE A 99 0.43 0.99 6.23
CA ILE A 99 -0.59 0.94 5.17
C ILE A 99 -0.10 1.66 3.92
N HIS A 100 0.51 2.84 4.05
CA HIS A 100 1.08 3.58 2.92
C HIS A 100 2.14 2.75 2.19
N SER A 101 3.13 2.22 2.91
CA SER A 101 4.17 1.39 2.31
C SER A 101 3.61 0.18 1.58
N GLU A 102 2.59 -0.48 2.15
CA GLU A 102 1.93 -1.62 1.51
C GLU A 102 1.11 -1.22 0.28
N ARG A 103 0.45 -0.05 0.29
CA ARG A 103 -0.22 0.50 -0.90
C ARG A 103 0.78 0.79 -2.02
N ASP A 104 1.91 1.41 -1.71
CA ASP A 104 2.94 1.75 -2.69
C ASP A 104 3.54 0.50 -3.33
N LYS A 105 3.81 -0.55 -2.53
CA LYS A 105 4.26 -1.86 -3.05
C LYS A 105 3.24 -2.48 -4.00
N ARG A 106 1.96 -2.46 -3.65
CA ARG A 106 0.89 -2.98 -4.52
C ARG A 106 0.79 -2.17 -5.81
N ALA A 107 0.87 -0.84 -5.73
CA ALA A 107 0.87 0.03 -6.90
C ALA A 107 2.05 -0.24 -7.83
N ALA A 108 3.26 -0.40 -7.27
CA ALA A 108 4.46 -0.73 -8.04
C ALA A 108 4.34 -2.10 -8.73
N ALA A 109 3.79 -3.11 -8.04
CA ALA A 109 3.55 -4.43 -8.63
C ALA A 109 2.55 -4.38 -9.79
N VAL A 110 1.47 -3.59 -9.66
CA VAL A 110 0.49 -3.38 -10.73
C VAL A 110 1.15 -2.68 -11.93
N ALA A 111 1.94 -1.63 -11.69
CA ALA A 111 2.67 -0.93 -12.74
C ALA A 111 3.64 -1.85 -13.48
N ALA A 112 4.37 -2.70 -12.76
CA ALA A 112 5.27 -3.69 -13.36
C ALA A 112 4.51 -4.73 -14.20
N ALA A 113 3.35 -5.21 -13.73
CA ALA A 113 2.53 -6.14 -14.50
C ALA A 113 2.00 -5.50 -15.79
N ILE A 114 1.57 -4.24 -15.75
CA ILE A 114 1.16 -3.49 -16.94
C ILE A 114 2.33 -3.32 -17.91
N ALA A 115 3.53 -3.03 -17.42
CA ALA A 115 4.73 -2.91 -18.24
C ALA A 115 5.01 -4.23 -19.00
N VAL A 116 4.91 -5.38 -18.34
CA VAL A 116 5.08 -6.70 -18.99
C VAL A 116 4.04 -6.95 -20.07
N VAL A 117 2.78 -6.56 -19.85
CA VAL A 117 1.71 -6.73 -20.85
C VAL A 117 1.90 -5.81 -22.05
N THR A 118 2.45 -4.62 -21.83
CA THR A 118 2.57 -3.57 -22.86
C THR A 118 3.92 -3.58 -23.59
N THR A 119 4.94 -4.28 -23.09
CA THR A 119 6.19 -4.50 -23.82
C THR A 119 5.92 -5.32 -25.08
N PRO A 120 6.11 -4.77 -26.29
CA PRO A 120 6.07 -5.55 -27.52
C PRO A 120 7.13 -6.64 -27.41
N ALA A 121 6.78 -7.88 -27.77
CA ALA A 121 7.78 -8.91 -27.95
C ALA A 121 8.80 -8.37 -28.96
N GLU A 122 10.04 -8.17 -28.53
CA GLU A 122 11.13 -7.90 -29.46
C GLU A 122 11.13 -9.07 -30.45
N SER A 123 10.77 -8.78 -31.69
CA SER A 123 10.76 -9.76 -32.77
C SER A 123 12.16 -10.32 -32.88
N THR A 124 12.37 -11.52 -32.33
CA THR A 124 13.57 -12.32 -32.59
C THR A 124 13.76 -12.31 -34.11
N PRO A 125 14.93 -11.92 -34.65
CA PRO A 125 15.13 -12.03 -36.09
C PRO A 125 15.10 -13.53 -36.41
N THR A 126 13.96 -13.99 -36.93
CA THR A 126 13.79 -15.31 -37.51
C THR A 126 14.80 -15.40 -38.63
N LYS A 127 15.92 -16.06 -38.36
CA LYS A 127 16.92 -16.39 -39.38
C LYS A 127 16.23 -17.29 -40.40
N THR A 128 15.85 -16.71 -41.53
CA THR A 128 15.29 -17.41 -42.68
C THR A 128 16.33 -18.41 -43.20
N THR A 129 16.16 -19.68 -42.87
CA THR A 129 16.87 -20.78 -43.54
C THR A 129 16.21 -20.97 -44.91
N VAL A 130 16.79 -20.37 -45.96
CA VAL A 130 16.45 -20.71 -47.34
C VAL A 130 17.20 -21.98 -47.71
N THR A 131 16.50 -23.12 -47.73
CA THR A 131 16.95 -24.35 -48.39
C THR A 131 16.37 -24.40 -49.80
N SER A 132 17.23 -24.31 -50.82
CA SER A 132 16.96 -24.87 -52.15
C SER A 132 18.25 -24.92 -52.99
N GLY A 133 18.56 -26.09 -53.56
CA GLY A 133 19.45 -26.24 -54.73
C GLY A 133 20.76 -27.01 -54.54
N LYS A 134 20.83 -28.19 -55.19
CA LYS A 134 21.91 -29.19 -55.29
C LYS A 134 23.22 -28.65 -55.98
N PRO A 135 24.41 -29.27 -55.81
CA PRO A 135 25.71 -28.61 -55.94
C PRO A 135 26.34 -28.69 -57.34
N LYS A 136 27.22 -27.73 -57.66
CA LYS A 136 28.15 -27.80 -58.80
C LYS A 136 29.51 -27.17 -58.44
N ALA A 137 30.56 -27.74 -59.03
CA ALA A 137 31.92 -27.86 -58.52
C ALA A 137 32.81 -26.60 -58.49
N SER A 138 33.82 -26.68 -57.60
CA SER A 138 35.22 -26.25 -57.73
C SER A 138 35.56 -24.84 -58.23
N LYS A 139 36.10 -24.01 -57.34
CA LYS A 139 37.57 -23.82 -57.18
C LYS A 139 37.87 -23.05 -55.88
N ALA A 140 38.90 -23.50 -55.19
CA ALA A 140 39.40 -22.98 -53.92
C ALA A 140 40.13 -21.64 -54.08
N VAL A 141 40.06 -20.77 -53.07
CA VAL A 141 41.23 -20.11 -52.47
C VAL A 141 41.00 -20.01 -50.95
N THR A 142 41.99 -20.51 -50.23
CA THR A 142 42.12 -20.57 -48.77
C THR A 142 42.98 -19.41 -48.29
N CYS A 143 42.56 -18.74 -47.20
CA CYS A 143 43.37 -18.18 -46.09
C CYS A 143 42.37 -18.05 -44.92
N GLN A 144 42.28 -18.95 -43.91
CA GLN A 144 43.18 -19.09 -42.73
C GLN A 144 43.58 -17.70 -42.19
N THR A 145 43.36 -17.29 -40.92
CA THR A 145 43.37 -18.03 -39.66
C THR A 145 42.72 -17.17 -38.55
N LYS A 146 42.15 -17.82 -37.53
CA LYS A 146 41.72 -17.23 -36.25
C LYS A 146 42.92 -16.75 -35.40
N SER A 147 42.70 -15.77 -34.53
CA SER A 147 43.08 -15.82 -33.09
C SER A 147 42.46 -14.64 -32.30
N PRO A 148 41.82 -14.88 -31.13
CA PRO A 148 41.38 -13.86 -30.16
C PRO A 148 42.47 -13.63 -29.05
N PRO A 149 42.25 -12.80 -28.01
CA PRO A 149 43.25 -11.85 -27.48
C PRO A 149 44.17 -12.37 -26.37
N ARG A 150 45.29 -11.66 -26.16
CA ARG A 150 45.75 -11.18 -24.84
C ARG A 150 46.60 -9.93 -24.97
#